data_AF-A0AAN5DFV7-F1
#
_entry.id   AF-A0AAN5DFV7-F1
#
_cell.length_a   1.000
_cell.length_b   1.000
_cell.length_c   1.000
_cell.angle_alpha   90.00
_cell.angle_beta   90.00
_cell.angle_gamma   90.00
#
_symmetry.space_group_name_H-M   'P 1'
#
loop_
_entity.id
_entity.type
_entity.pdbx_description
1 polymer ?
#
loop_
_entity_poly.entity_id
_entity_poly.type
_entity_poly.pdbx_seq_one_letter_code
_entity_poly.pdbx_strand_id
1 'polypeptide(L)'
;SQPIRPEKYNLPAEHAEERGIKGIVYLSLSFCRDNIVIDLDRSEYFSDKIVDRTGSKKYKRKHRSTHVQAELIHRSRDRSDSSGRRESRRNYSTILQRYRTNTISNSDEPTFNKRFNFELDERNHHDVITIRVIEKVQINEYDSGRFELGCFTFHISQIRKMAQQIPYNDGDCLVEVLNNGFFILDPAEGRETSFAMSKVVKQYSFDT
;
A
#
# COMPACT_ATOMS: atom_id res chain seq x y z
N SER A 1 19.19 9.28 14.76
CA SER A 1 18.93 9.58 13.34
C SER A 1 17.91 10.69 13.27
N GLN A 2 17.94 11.48 12.20
CA GLN A 2 16.90 12.47 11.93
C GLN A 2 15.57 11.76 11.57
N PRO A 3 14.41 12.34 11.91
CA PRO A 3 13.11 11.84 11.46
C PRO A 3 13.02 11.86 9.95
N ILE A 4 12.35 10.86 9.37
CA ILE A 4 11.97 10.89 7.96
C ILE A 4 10.76 11.80 7.83
N ARG A 5 10.80 12.67 6.82
CA ARG A 5 9.84 13.73 6.58
C ARG A 5 9.38 13.70 5.12
N PRO A 6 8.13 14.11 4.82
CA PRO A 6 7.60 14.08 3.46
C PRO A 6 8.42 14.92 2.48
N GLU A 7 9.07 15.98 2.94
CA GLU A 7 9.89 16.88 2.13
C GLU A 7 11.10 16.18 1.50
N LYS A 8 11.58 15.06 2.08
CA LYS A 8 12.59 14.18 1.44
C LYS A 8 12.15 13.73 0.04
N TYR A 9 10.85 13.72 -0.22
CA TYR A 9 10.21 13.24 -1.44
C TYR A 9 9.62 14.36 -2.30
N ASN A 10 9.99 15.62 -2.03
CA ASN A 10 9.35 16.81 -2.63
C ASN A 10 7.83 16.87 -2.37
N LEU A 11 7.35 16.21 -1.31
CA LEU A 11 5.96 16.25 -0.90
C LEU A 11 5.81 17.31 0.21
N PRO A 12 5.06 18.41 -0.02
CA PRO A 12 4.83 19.41 1.01
C PRO A 12 4.14 18.80 2.26
N ALA A 13 4.56 19.19 3.47
CA ALA A 13 3.96 18.69 4.71
C ALA A 13 2.46 18.91 4.79
N GLU A 14 1.96 20.07 4.36
CA GLU A 14 0.53 20.39 4.37
C GLU A 14 -0.27 19.40 3.51
N HIS A 15 0.24 19.09 2.31
CA HIS A 15 -0.40 18.12 1.43
C HIS A 15 -0.30 16.68 1.98
N ALA A 16 0.82 16.33 2.62
CA ALA A 16 0.96 15.06 3.31
C ALA A 16 -0.04 14.94 4.47
N GLU A 17 -0.26 16.01 5.23
CA GLU A 17 -1.20 16.04 6.35
C GLU A 17 -2.65 15.95 5.89
N GLU A 18 -3.04 16.72 4.86
CA GLU A 18 -4.38 16.72 4.26
C GLU A 18 -4.82 15.31 3.81
N ARG A 19 -3.89 14.55 3.22
CA ARG A 19 -4.15 13.19 2.71
C ARG A 19 -3.80 12.08 3.71
N GLY A 20 -3.46 12.45 4.95
CA GLY A 20 -3.10 11.52 6.01
C GLY A 20 -1.90 10.63 5.66
N ILE A 21 -0.94 11.12 4.87
CA ILE A 21 0.21 10.34 4.41
C ILE A 21 1.17 10.08 5.57
N LYS A 22 1.40 8.79 5.87
CA LYS A 22 2.24 8.36 7.02
C LYS A 22 3.57 7.73 6.63
N GLY A 23 3.89 7.67 5.35
CA GLY A 23 5.14 7.12 4.85
C GLY A 23 5.05 6.66 3.40
N ILE A 24 5.98 5.83 2.99
CA ILE A 24 6.12 5.30 1.64
C ILE A 24 6.53 3.82 1.67
N VAL A 25 6.01 3.04 0.75
CA VAL A 25 6.35 1.63 0.53
C VAL A 25 7.00 1.49 -0.83
N TYR A 26 8.17 0.86 -0.90
CA TYR A 26 8.87 0.57 -2.15
C TYR A 26 8.56 -0.84 -2.61
N LEU A 27 8.04 -0.96 -3.82
CA LEU A 27 7.76 -2.24 -4.46
C LEU A 27 7.87 -2.17 -5.97
N SER A 28 8.12 -3.32 -6.58
CA SER A 28 7.82 -3.55 -7.99
C SER A 28 6.62 -4.48 -8.12
N LEU A 29 5.92 -4.33 -9.24
CA LEU A 29 4.80 -5.16 -9.62
C LEU A 29 5.02 -5.60 -11.06
N SER A 30 5.02 -6.91 -11.24
CA SER A 30 5.17 -7.56 -12.53
C SER A 30 3.94 -8.39 -12.86
N PHE A 31 3.68 -8.58 -14.14
CA PHE A 31 2.53 -9.29 -14.65
C PHE A 31 2.95 -10.34 -15.68
N CYS A 32 2.45 -11.55 -15.53
CA CYS A 32 2.67 -12.67 -16.44
C CYS A 32 1.37 -13.45 -16.62
N ARG A 33 0.73 -13.33 -17.78
CA ARG A 33 -0.53 -14.02 -18.12
C ARG A 33 -1.62 -13.77 -17.08
N ASP A 34 -1.79 -14.68 -16.13
CA ASP A 34 -2.77 -14.62 -15.05
C ASP A 34 -2.12 -14.52 -13.67
N ASN A 35 -0.85 -14.12 -13.60
CA ASN A 35 -0.12 -13.95 -12.36
C ASN A 35 0.35 -12.51 -12.19
N ILE A 36 0.07 -11.95 -11.01
CA ILE A 36 0.70 -10.72 -10.54
C ILE A 36 1.75 -11.08 -9.50
N VAL A 37 2.97 -10.63 -9.72
CA VAL A 37 4.06 -10.75 -8.76
C VAL A 37 4.32 -9.38 -8.16
N ILE A 38 4.29 -9.27 -6.83
CA ILE A 38 4.68 -8.05 -6.11
C ILE A 38 5.94 -8.36 -5.31
N ASP A 39 7.03 -7.66 -5.64
CA ASP A 39 8.27 -7.69 -4.87
C ASP A 39 8.31 -6.45 -3.97
N LEU A 40 8.10 -6.68 -2.68
CA LEU A 40 8.11 -5.66 -1.63
C LEU A 40 9.52 -5.55 -1.02
N ASP A 41 10.21 -4.45 -1.31
CA ASP A 41 11.57 -4.19 -0.82
C ASP A 41 11.54 -3.69 0.62
N ARG A 42 11.13 -2.44 0.81
CA ARG A 42 11.23 -1.73 2.09
C ARG A 42 10.11 -0.70 2.27
N SER A 43 10.06 -0.08 3.43
CA SER A 43 9.22 1.10 3.66
C SER A 43 9.97 2.15 4.45
N GLU A 44 9.49 3.38 4.37
CA GLU A 44 9.96 4.49 5.20
C GLU A 44 8.76 5.20 5.81
N TYR A 45 8.73 5.33 7.14
CA TYR A 45 7.62 5.92 7.86
C TYR A 45 7.95 7.33 8.34
N PHE A 46 6.98 8.23 8.20
CA PHE A 46 7.13 9.59 8.68
C PHE A 46 7.02 9.60 10.20
N SER A 47 8.07 10.08 10.84
CA SER A 47 8.20 10.06 12.29
C SER A 47 7.40 11.21 12.91
N ASP A 48 6.33 10.88 13.62
CA ASP A 48 5.66 11.84 14.49
C ASP A 48 6.53 12.19 15.70
N LYS A 49 6.35 13.39 16.25
CA LYS A 49 7.00 13.78 17.51
C LYS A 49 6.42 12.92 18.64
N ILE A 50 7.22 12.05 19.24
CA ILE A 50 6.84 11.33 20.45
C ILE A 50 7.52 12.03 21.64
N VAL A 51 6.72 12.55 22.56
CA VAL A 51 7.20 13.03 23.85
C VAL A 51 7.24 11.82 24.78
N ASP A 52 8.42 11.45 25.27
CA ASP A 52 8.49 10.39 26.26
C ASP A 52 8.08 10.89 27.66
N ARG A 53 7.92 9.97 28.61
CA ARG A 53 7.55 10.29 30.00
C ARG A 53 8.55 11.22 30.71
N THR A 54 9.75 11.38 30.16
CA THR A 54 10.80 12.28 30.68
C THR A 54 10.79 13.66 30.03
N GLY A 55 9.83 13.93 29.15
CA GLY A 55 9.75 15.18 28.38
C GLY A 55 10.76 15.25 27.22
N SER A 56 11.55 14.21 26.99
CA SER A 56 12.53 14.17 25.91
C SER A 56 11.84 13.89 24.58
N LYS A 57 12.09 14.77 23.60
CA LYS A 57 11.58 14.60 22.23
C LYS A 57 12.33 13.46 21.55
N LYS A 58 11.65 12.34 21.28
CA LYS A 58 12.17 11.23 20.49
C LYS A 58 11.37 11.12 19.20
N TYR A 59 12.10 10.88 18.11
CA TYR A 59 11.51 10.76 16.78
C TYR A 59 11.42 9.31 16.30
N LYS A 60 12.16 8.37 16.91
CA LYS A 60 12.05 6.94 16.59
C LYS A 60 10.86 6.29 17.30
N ARG A 61 10.13 5.48 16.57
CA ARG A 61 9.02 4.65 17.06
C ARG A 61 9.52 3.49 17.96
N LYS A 62 9.83 3.78 19.22
CA LYS A 62 10.02 2.73 20.24
C LYS A 62 8.68 2.07 20.59
N HIS A 63 8.70 0.78 20.90
CA HIS A 63 7.52 -0.01 21.28
C HIS A 63 6.47 -0.14 20.18
N ARG A 64 6.90 0.00 18.92
CA ARG A 64 6.06 -0.23 17.75
C ARG A 64 6.65 -1.31 16.87
N SER A 65 5.81 -2.07 16.21
CA SER A 65 6.22 -3.01 15.18
C SER A 65 5.29 -2.94 13.99
N THR A 66 5.82 -3.11 12.79
CA THR A 66 5.04 -3.03 11.56
C THR A 66 5.17 -4.29 10.72
N HIS A 67 4.14 -4.58 9.95
CA HIS A 67 4.21 -5.51 8.82
C HIS A 67 3.32 -4.99 7.70
N VAL A 68 3.61 -5.44 6.49
CA VAL A 68 2.78 -5.17 5.32
C VAL A 68 1.91 -6.38 5.05
N GLN A 69 0.65 -6.14 4.71
CA GLN A 69 -0.31 -7.15 4.30
C GLN A 69 -0.81 -6.78 2.90
N ALA A 70 -0.80 -7.76 1.99
CA ALA A 70 -1.21 -7.59 0.60
C ALA A 70 -2.39 -8.53 0.34
N GLU A 71 -3.48 -8.00 -0.22
CA GLU A 71 -4.72 -8.74 -0.38
C GLU A 71 -5.35 -8.51 -1.75
N LEU A 72 -5.72 -9.60 -2.42
CA LEU A 72 -6.60 -9.57 -3.57
C LEU A 72 -8.03 -9.57 -3.06
N ILE A 73 -8.77 -8.50 -3.38
CA ILE A 73 -10.12 -8.26 -2.89
C ILE A 73 -11.07 -8.24 -4.08
N HIS A 74 -12.04 -9.15 -4.03
CA HIS A 74 -13.15 -9.18 -4.96
C HIS A 74 -14.05 -7.97 -4.77
N ARG A 75 -14.32 -7.24 -5.86
CA ARG A 75 -15.33 -6.17 -5.88
C ARG A 75 -16.48 -6.60 -6.79
N SER A 76 -17.56 -7.11 -6.20
CA SER A 76 -18.79 -7.32 -6.98
C SER A 76 -19.27 -5.97 -7.51
N ARG A 77 -19.33 -5.86 -8.84
CA ARG A 77 -20.32 -4.98 -9.47
C ARG A 77 -21.56 -5.84 -9.59
N ASP A 78 -22.48 -5.73 -8.64
CA ASP A 78 -23.86 -6.19 -8.88
C ASP A 78 -24.38 -5.36 -10.06
N ARG A 79 -24.23 -5.90 -11.27
CA ARG A 79 -25.11 -5.54 -12.37
C ARG A 79 -26.46 -6.02 -11.89
N SER A 80 -27.32 -5.07 -11.57
CA SER A 80 -28.74 -5.27 -11.29
C SER A 80 -29.31 -6.39 -12.16
N ASP A 81 -29.44 -7.59 -11.59
CA ASP A 81 -30.32 -8.59 -12.16
C ASP A 81 -31.73 -8.03 -12.04
N SER A 82 -32.36 -7.87 -13.18
CA SER A 82 -33.71 -7.34 -13.38
C SER A 82 -34.82 -8.22 -12.79
N SER A 83 -34.51 -9.15 -11.88
CA SER A 83 -35.50 -9.96 -11.17
C SER A 83 -35.70 -9.41 -9.76
N GLY A 84 -36.81 -8.68 -9.58
CA GLY A 84 -37.18 -8.04 -8.33
C GLY A 84 -37.24 -8.98 -7.14
N ARG A 85 -36.16 -9.04 -6.36
CA ARG A 85 -36.19 -9.41 -4.94
C ARG A 85 -35.36 -8.41 -4.16
N ARG A 86 -36.06 -7.67 -3.28
CA ARG A 86 -35.50 -6.74 -2.30
C ARG A 86 -34.75 -7.55 -1.24
N GLU A 87 -33.52 -7.96 -1.53
CA GLU A 87 -32.60 -8.48 -0.51
C GLU A 87 -31.38 -7.57 -0.43
N SER A 88 -31.35 -6.76 0.64
CA SER A 88 -30.17 -6.22 1.31
C SER A 88 -28.91 -6.05 0.45
N ARG A 89 -28.83 -4.93 -0.29
CA ARG A 89 -27.61 -4.42 -0.96
C ARG A 89 -26.48 -4.17 0.05
N ARG A 90 -25.74 -5.21 0.42
CA ARG A 90 -24.42 -5.09 1.03
C ARG A 90 -23.41 -5.40 -0.06
N ASN A 91 -22.63 -4.40 -0.45
CA ASN A 91 -21.41 -4.60 -1.24
C ASN A 91 -20.49 -5.53 -0.44
N TYR A 92 -20.57 -6.85 -0.65
CA TYR A 92 -19.66 -7.78 -0.01
C TYR A 92 -18.34 -7.77 -0.78
N SER A 93 -17.35 -7.05 -0.24
CA SER A 93 -15.97 -7.23 -0.66
C SER A 93 -15.43 -8.51 -0.03
N THR A 94 -15.02 -9.47 -0.84
CA THR A 94 -14.50 -10.76 -0.36
C THR A 94 -13.01 -10.83 -0.60
N ILE A 95 -12.24 -11.22 0.41
CA ILE A 95 -10.78 -11.37 0.29
C ILE A 95 -10.52 -12.74 -0.33
N LEU A 96 -9.97 -12.77 -1.53
CA LEU A 96 -9.68 -13.99 -2.28
C LEU A 96 -8.32 -14.58 -1.88
N GLN A 97 -7.30 -13.73 -1.77
CA GLN A 97 -5.94 -14.11 -1.41
C GLN A 97 -5.35 -13.08 -0.46
N ARG A 98 -4.51 -13.53 0.47
CA ARG A 98 -3.89 -12.68 1.49
C ARG A 98 -2.48 -13.15 1.79
N TYR A 99 -1.54 -12.22 1.74
CA TYR A 99 -0.16 -12.42 2.15
C TYR A 99 0.25 -11.36 3.17
N ARG A 100 1.31 -11.65 3.94
CA ARG A 100 1.92 -10.69 4.84
C ARG A 100 3.42 -10.87 4.93
N THR A 101 4.12 -9.81 5.29
CA THR A 101 5.54 -9.84 5.64
C THR A 101 5.76 -10.36 7.06
N ASN A 102 7.02 -10.57 7.41
CA ASN A 102 7.43 -10.64 8.81
C ASN A 102 7.17 -9.29 9.50
N THR A 103 6.98 -9.34 10.81
CA THR A 103 6.83 -8.15 11.64
C THR A 103 8.21 -7.62 12.04
N ILE A 104 8.46 -6.33 11.83
CA ILE A 104 9.72 -5.66 12.14
C ILE A 104 9.46 -4.65 13.26
N SER A 105 10.24 -4.75 14.33
CA SER A 105 10.08 -3.92 15.53
C SER A 105 11.04 -2.72 15.52
N ASN A 106 10.57 -1.60 16.08
CA ASN A 106 11.36 -0.41 16.39
C ASN A 106 12.13 0.19 15.19
N SER A 107 11.56 0.12 13.98
CA SER A 107 12.16 0.67 12.76
C SER A 107 11.19 1.60 12.04
N ASP A 108 11.70 2.77 11.65
CA ASP A 108 11.04 3.67 10.70
C ASP A 108 11.43 3.35 9.25
N GLU A 109 12.40 2.45 9.04
CA GLU A 109 12.93 2.04 7.74
C GLU A 109 12.99 0.50 7.64
N PRO A 110 11.86 -0.21 7.79
CA PRO A 110 11.88 -1.67 7.71
C PRO A 110 12.17 -2.15 6.28
N THR A 111 13.11 -3.10 6.14
CA THR A 111 13.33 -3.86 4.92
C THR A 111 12.65 -5.23 5.04
N PHE A 112 11.81 -5.57 4.09
CA PHE A 112 11.02 -6.80 4.08
C PHE A 112 11.57 -7.84 3.11
N ASN A 113 12.04 -7.42 1.92
CA ASN A 113 12.52 -8.29 0.85
C ASN A 113 11.59 -9.50 0.60
N LYS A 114 10.30 -9.22 0.39
CA LYS A 114 9.26 -10.25 0.33
C LYS A 114 8.54 -10.23 -1.02
N ARG A 115 8.49 -11.40 -1.66
CA ARG A 115 7.69 -11.66 -2.85
C ARG A 115 6.29 -12.18 -2.49
N PHE A 116 5.27 -11.62 -3.13
CA PHE A 116 3.90 -12.12 -3.13
C PHE A 116 3.51 -12.49 -4.55
N ASN A 117 2.84 -13.63 -4.71
CA ASN A 117 2.34 -14.10 -6.01
C ASN A 117 0.82 -14.18 -5.90
N PHE A 118 0.12 -13.46 -6.76
CA PHE A 118 -1.34 -13.47 -6.85
C PHE A 118 -1.75 -14.14 -8.14
N GLU A 119 -2.50 -15.23 -8.01
CA GLU A 119 -3.13 -15.89 -9.15
C GLU A 119 -4.44 -15.17 -9.48
N LEU A 120 -4.66 -14.92 -10.76
CA LEU A 120 -5.87 -14.30 -11.28
C LEU A 120 -6.70 -15.32 -12.06
N ASP A 121 -7.99 -15.06 -12.11
CA ASP A 121 -8.93 -15.65 -13.04
C ASP A 121 -9.54 -14.57 -13.95
N GLU A 122 -10.43 -15.00 -14.84
CA GLU A 122 -11.14 -14.11 -15.75
C GLU A 122 -12.07 -13.13 -15.03
N ARG A 123 -12.55 -13.47 -13.83
CA ARG A 123 -13.52 -12.70 -13.04
C ARG A 123 -12.85 -11.56 -12.26
N ASN A 124 -11.52 -11.61 -12.06
CA ASN A 124 -10.79 -10.61 -11.30
C ASN A 124 -10.61 -9.25 -12.02
N HIS A 125 -11.23 -9.01 -13.17
CA HIS A 125 -11.05 -7.75 -13.91
C HIS A 125 -11.45 -6.50 -13.10
N HIS A 126 -12.45 -6.61 -12.23
CA HIS A 126 -12.92 -5.53 -11.37
C HIS A 126 -12.30 -5.53 -9.97
N ASP A 127 -11.45 -6.52 -9.71
CA ASP A 127 -10.86 -6.72 -8.40
C ASP A 127 -9.66 -5.79 -8.22
N VAL A 128 -9.20 -5.76 -6.97
CA VAL A 128 -8.12 -4.88 -6.57
C VAL A 128 -7.13 -5.61 -5.68
N ILE A 129 -5.87 -5.21 -5.75
CA ILE A 129 -4.85 -5.59 -4.77
C ILE A 129 -4.66 -4.40 -3.84
N THR A 130 -4.97 -4.58 -2.56
CA THR A 130 -4.72 -3.59 -1.52
C THR A 130 -3.47 -3.94 -0.74
N ILE A 131 -2.55 -2.99 -0.64
CA ILE A 131 -1.36 -3.05 0.21
C ILE A 131 -1.64 -2.20 1.44
N ARG A 132 -1.67 -2.83 2.62
CA ARG A 132 -1.93 -2.16 3.90
C ARG A 132 -0.74 -2.30 4.83
N VAL A 133 -0.39 -1.23 5.54
CA VAL A 133 0.64 -1.25 6.57
C VAL A 133 -0.03 -1.33 7.92
N ILE A 134 0.27 -2.38 8.66
CA ILE A 134 -0.28 -2.62 9.98
C ILE A 134 0.78 -2.29 11.02
N GLU A 135 0.43 -1.39 11.94
CA GLU A 135 1.23 -1.04 13.11
C GLU A 135 0.66 -1.72 14.35
N LYS A 136 1.53 -2.32 15.15
CA LYS A 136 1.23 -2.78 16.50
C LYS A 136 2.00 -1.89 17.46
N VAL A 137 1.28 -1.28 18.40
CA VAL A 137 1.85 -0.39 19.41
C VAL A 137 1.65 -1.06 20.77
N GLN A 138 2.74 -1.30 21.48
CA GLN A 138 2.66 -1.73 22.87
C GLN A 138 2.31 -0.51 23.73
N ILE A 139 1.12 -0.57 24.36
CA ILE A 139 0.59 0.51 25.19
C ILE A 139 1.11 0.35 26.63
N ASN A 140 1.11 -0.89 27.11
CA ASN A 140 1.74 -1.29 28.38
C ASN A 140 2.20 -2.77 28.29
N GLU A 141 2.64 -3.37 29.40
CA GLU A 141 3.14 -4.75 29.42
C GLU A 141 2.07 -5.79 29.04
N TYR A 142 0.79 -5.48 29.24
CA TYR A 142 -0.34 -6.39 29.05
C TYR A 142 -1.23 -6.02 27.86
N ASP A 143 -1.07 -4.81 27.32
CA ASP A 143 -1.94 -4.26 26.29
C ASP A 143 -1.14 -3.80 25.08
N SER A 144 -1.59 -4.27 23.91
CA SER A 144 -1.04 -3.90 22.62
C SER A 144 -2.17 -3.56 21.67
N GLY A 145 -2.18 -2.33 21.16
CA GLY A 145 -3.09 -1.91 20.11
C GLY A 145 -2.58 -2.31 18.74
N ARG A 146 -3.50 -2.67 17.83
CA ARG A 146 -3.21 -2.91 16.41
C ARG A 146 -3.99 -1.90 15.58
N PHE A 147 -3.28 -1.17 14.74
CA PHE A 147 -3.83 -0.08 13.92
C PHE A 147 -3.39 -0.25 12.47
N GLU A 148 -4.24 0.18 11.53
CA GLU A 148 -3.83 0.35 10.13
C GLU A 148 -3.17 1.73 10.03
N LEU A 149 -1.87 1.76 9.72
CA LEU A 149 -1.15 3.02 9.51
C LEU A 149 -1.64 3.72 8.24
N GLY A 150 -2.09 2.93 7.27
CA GLY A 150 -2.68 3.36 6.02
C GLY A 150 -2.56 2.27 4.96
N CYS A 151 -3.04 2.57 3.76
CA CYS A 151 -3.00 1.64 2.64
C CYS A 151 -2.95 2.35 1.28
N PHE A 152 -2.81 1.57 0.23
CA PHE A 152 -3.05 1.98 -1.16
C PHE A 152 -3.48 0.76 -1.98
N THR A 153 -4.09 1.02 -3.13
CA THR A 153 -4.73 -0.02 -3.93
C THR A 153 -4.36 0.06 -5.40
N PHE A 154 -4.15 -1.10 -6.01
CA PHE A 154 -3.99 -1.27 -7.46
C PHE A 154 -5.20 -1.99 -8.04
N HIS A 155 -5.78 -1.42 -9.09
CA HIS A 155 -6.88 -2.06 -9.83
C HIS A 155 -6.31 -3.06 -10.82
N ILE A 156 -6.83 -4.30 -10.82
CA ILE A 156 -6.37 -5.36 -11.73
C ILE A 156 -6.52 -4.95 -13.20
N SER A 157 -7.63 -4.29 -13.53
CA SER A 157 -7.85 -3.73 -14.88
C SER A 157 -6.77 -2.74 -15.32
N GLN A 158 -6.26 -1.91 -14.42
CA GLN A 158 -5.20 -0.95 -14.72
C GLN A 158 -3.86 -1.66 -14.93
N ILE A 159 -3.53 -2.64 -14.09
CA ILE A 159 -2.32 -3.46 -14.23
C ILE A 159 -2.32 -4.17 -15.58
N ARG A 160 -3.41 -4.86 -15.93
CA ARG A 160 -3.56 -5.54 -17.24
C ARG A 160 -3.37 -4.57 -18.41
N LYS A 161 -3.99 -3.39 -18.34
CA LYS A 161 -3.85 -2.35 -19.37
C LYS A 161 -2.41 -1.85 -19.52
N MET A 162 -1.70 -1.65 -18.41
CA MET A 162 -0.29 -1.23 -18.45
C MET A 162 0.60 -2.33 -19.03
N ALA A 163 0.38 -3.59 -18.65
CA ALA A 163 1.14 -4.71 -19.18
C ALA A 163 0.97 -4.88 -20.71
N GLN A 164 -0.24 -4.64 -21.23
CA GLN A 164 -0.52 -4.67 -22.68
C GLN A 164 0.21 -3.58 -23.49
N GLN A 165 0.65 -2.50 -22.85
CA GLN A 165 1.36 -1.40 -23.52
C GLN A 165 2.86 -1.65 -23.64
N ILE A 166 3.38 -2.68 -22.96
CA ILE A 166 4.81 -2.99 -22.97
C ILE A 166 5.07 -4.01 -24.09
N PRO A 167 6.01 -3.73 -25.02
CA PRO A 167 6.33 -4.65 -26.10
C PRO A 167 6.74 -6.02 -25.54
N TYR A 168 6.14 -7.09 -26.06
CA TYR A 168 6.49 -8.45 -25.70
C TYR A 168 7.83 -8.79 -26.36
N ASN A 169 8.89 -8.97 -25.56
CA ASN A 169 10.09 -9.64 -26.03
C ASN A 169 9.86 -11.15 -25.87
N ASP A 170 10.08 -11.91 -26.94
CA ASP A 170 9.69 -13.32 -27.13
C ASP A 170 10.42 -14.35 -26.22
N GLY A 171 10.87 -13.93 -25.04
CA GLY A 171 11.56 -14.76 -24.05
C GLY A 171 11.16 -14.50 -22.59
N ASP A 172 10.59 -13.34 -22.25
CA ASP A 172 10.20 -13.00 -20.89
C ASP A 172 8.69 -13.02 -20.72
N CYS A 173 8.18 -13.99 -19.97
CA CYS A 173 6.75 -14.07 -19.66
C CYS A 173 6.33 -13.04 -18.60
N LEU A 174 7.28 -12.57 -17.79
CA LEU A 174 7.06 -11.65 -16.68
C LEU A 174 7.49 -10.24 -17.06
N VAL A 175 6.51 -9.35 -17.16
CA VAL A 175 6.72 -7.95 -17.55
C VAL A 175 6.62 -7.08 -16.30
N GLU A 176 7.67 -6.31 -15.99
CA GLU A 176 7.61 -5.30 -14.91
C GLU A 176 6.69 -4.15 -15.36
N VAL A 177 5.57 -4.00 -14.65
CA VAL A 177 4.53 -3.01 -14.97
C VAL A 177 4.79 -1.70 -14.25
N LEU A 178 5.35 -1.78 -13.04
CA LEU A 178 5.75 -0.62 -12.24
C LEU A 178 6.87 -1.00 -11.27
N ASN A 179 7.68 0.00 -10.94
CA ASN A 179 8.72 -0.05 -9.91
C ASN A 179 8.84 1.34 -9.30
N ASN A 180 8.34 1.50 -8.07
CA ASN A 180 8.19 2.83 -7.47
C ASN A 180 8.06 2.78 -5.95
N GLY A 181 8.17 3.95 -5.34
CA GLY A 181 7.64 4.19 -4.00
C GLY A 181 6.18 4.64 -4.06
N PHE A 182 5.34 4.10 -3.20
CA PHE A 182 3.91 4.45 -3.08
C PHE A 182 3.62 4.96 -1.68
N PHE A 183 3.02 6.16 -1.61
CA PHE A 183 2.68 6.76 -0.34
C PHE A 183 1.58 5.96 0.38
N ILE A 184 1.75 5.79 1.68
CA ILE A 184 0.79 5.17 2.58
C ILE A 184 -0.29 6.21 2.88
N LEU A 185 -1.44 6.10 2.22
CA LEU A 185 -2.56 7.04 2.33
C LEU A 185 -3.44 6.71 3.53
N ASP A 186 -4.26 7.68 3.95
CA ASP A 186 -5.36 7.42 4.87
C ASP A 186 -6.23 6.23 4.36
N PRO A 187 -6.69 5.31 5.23
CA PRO A 187 -7.43 4.14 4.78
C PRO A 187 -8.70 4.44 3.95
N ALA A 188 -9.37 5.57 4.14
CA ALA A 188 -10.52 5.93 3.32
C ALA A 188 -10.12 6.20 1.87
N GLU A 189 -9.00 6.90 1.67
CA GLU A 189 -8.48 7.23 0.34
C GLU A 189 -7.71 6.04 -0.29
N GLY A 190 -6.84 5.40 0.49
CA GLY A 190 -5.96 4.31 0.05
C GLY A 190 -6.68 3.04 -0.41
N ARG A 191 -7.92 2.82 0.02
CA ARG A 191 -8.75 1.72 -0.49
C ARG A 191 -9.19 1.93 -1.93
N GLU A 192 -9.22 3.18 -2.40
CA GLU A 192 -9.69 3.51 -3.75
C GLU A 192 -8.56 3.80 -4.74
N THR A 193 -7.38 4.20 -4.25
CA THR A 193 -6.31 4.68 -5.11
C THR A 193 -4.91 4.35 -4.63
N SER A 194 -3.93 4.64 -5.48
CA SER A 194 -2.50 4.64 -5.14
C SER A 194 -1.84 5.94 -5.61
N PHE A 195 -0.90 6.42 -4.79
CA PHE A 195 -0.16 7.65 -5.05
C PHE A 195 1.33 7.35 -5.11
N ALA A 196 1.87 7.33 -6.32
CA ALA A 196 3.28 7.02 -6.57
C ALA A 196 4.16 8.26 -6.36
N MET A 197 5.38 8.05 -5.88
CA MET A 197 6.41 9.07 -5.70
C MET A 197 6.71 9.83 -6.99
N SER A 198 6.74 9.12 -8.14
CA SER A 198 6.94 9.76 -9.44
C SER A 198 5.85 10.76 -9.83
N LYS A 199 4.64 10.67 -9.27
CA LYS A 199 3.57 11.66 -9.49
C LYS A 199 3.88 12.97 -8.75
N VAL A 200 4.47 12.91 -7.56
CA VAL A 200 4.91 14.10 -6.81
C VAL A 200 6.01 14.82 -7.57
N VAL A 201 7.02 14.08 -8.05
CA VAL A 201 8.11 14.66 -8.84
C VAL A 201 7.57 15.42 -10.04
N LYS A 202 6.60 14.87 -10.79
CA LYS A 202 6.00 15.56 -11.94
C LYS A 202 5.14 16.78 -11.57
N GLN A 203 4.51 16.76 -10.40
CA GLN A 203 3.54 17.77 -9.99
C GLN A 203 4.21 18.98 -9.31
N TYR A 204 5.31 18.74 -8.59
CA TYR A 204 6.01 19.76 -7.80
C TYR A 204 7.43 20.05 -8.31
N SER A 205 7.82 19.49 -9.47
CA SER A 205 8.96 19.99 -10.22
C SER A 205 8.60 21.32 -10.88
N PHE A 206 8.65 22.39 -10.10
CA PHE A 206 8.77 23.76 -10.59
C PHE A 206 10.06 24.35 -9.99
N ASP A 207 10.88 24.90 -10.88
CA ASP A 207 12.07 25.74 -10.68
C ASP A 207 13.39 25.08 -10.24
N THR A 208 14.21 24.75 -11.26
CA THR A 208 15.65 25.08 -11.28
C THR A 208 15.91 26.00 -12.47
#